data_AF-A0AAU7AEB2-F1
#
_entry.id   AF-A0AAU7AEB2-F1
#
_cell.length_a   1.000
_cell.length_b   1.000
_cell.length_c   1.000
_cell.angle_alpha   90.00
_cell.angle_beta   90.00
_cell.angle_gamma   90.00
#
_symmetry.space_group_name_H-M   'P 1'
#
loop_
_entity.id
_entity.type
_entity.pdbx_description
1 polymer ?
#
loop_
_entity_poly.entity_id
_entity_poly.type
_entity_poly.pdbx_seq_one_letter_code
_entity_poly.pdbx_strand_id
1 'polypeptide(L)'
;MDDASAKFSSLTTSATSPMSRISPAQTTIEEVAEQFEALLVNELMKSSRAAKLSDDLLNNSGSKPFLQMMDQEIAQTVSQHNNLGIAEALIRQFERK
;
A
#
# COMPACT_ATOMS: atom_id res chain seq x y z
N MET A 1 51.42 -11.84 -25.16
CA MET A 1 50.14 -11.40 -25.74
C MET A 1 49.34 -12.66 -26.05
N ASP A 2 48.40 -13.02 -25.20
CA ASP A 2 47.20 -13.81 -25.52
C ASP A 2 46.35 -13.87 -24.23
N ASP A 3 45.04 -14.08 -24.36
CA ASP A 3 44.02 -14.13 -23.29
C ASP A 3 43.32 -12.81 -22.88
N ALA A 4 42.88 -12.03 -23.88
CA ALA A 4 41.95 -10.91 -23.69
C ALA A 4 40.59 -11.10 -24.40
N SER A 5 40.11 -12.35 -24.57
CA SER A 5 38.89 -12.61 -25.34
C SER A 5 37.89 -13.61 -24.74
N ALA A 6 38.05 -14.06 -23.49
CA ALA A 6 37.20 -15.10 -22.90
C ALA A 6 36.24 -14.64 -21.79
N LYS A 7 35.84 -13.36 -21.75
CA LYS A 7 34.93 -12.84 -20.69
C LYS A 7 33.56 -12.34 -21.14
N PHE A 8 33.09 -12.63 -22.35
CA PHE A 8 31.82 -12.08 -22.85
C PHE A 8 30.76 -13.12 -23.25
N SER A 9 30.90 -14.40 -22.88
CA SER A 9 30.03 -15.48 -23.37
C SER A 9 29.03 -16.05 -22.37
N SER A 10 28.61 -15.30 -21.34
CA SER A 10 27.54 -15.75 -20.44
C SER A 10 26.73 -14.61 -19.83
N LEU A 11 26.10 -13.78 -20.67
CA LEU A 11 24.99 -12.90 -20.26
C LEU A 11 23.70 -13.24 -21.03
N THR A 12 23.47 -14.54 -21.23
CA THR A 12 22.20 -15.05 -21.72
C THR A 12 21.48 -15.72 -20.55
N THR A 13 20.35 -15.10 -20.20
CA THR A 13 19.16 -15.69 -19.56
C THR A 13 19.35 -16.40 -18.23
N SER A 14 19.03 -15.71 -17.13
CA SER A 14 18.20 -16.23 -16.02
C SER A 14 18.21 -15.27 -14.83
N ALA A 15 17.35 -14.25 -14.87
CA ALA A 15 16.87 -13.58 -13.66
C ALA A 15 15.56 -12.81 -13.93
N THR A 16 14.64 -13.39 -14.69
CA THR A 16 13.22 -13.16 -14.39
C THR A 16 12.93 -14.08 -13.22
N SER A 17 13.17 -13.59 -11.99
CA SER A 17 12.46 -14.13 -10.84
C SER A 17 11.00 -14.26 -11.25
N PRO A 18 10.34 -15.41 -11.05
CA PRO A 18 8.90 -15.43 -11.20
C PRO A 18 8.37 -14.40 -10.21
N MET A 19 8.02 -13.22 -10.72
CA MET A 19 7.07 -12.34 -10.07
C MET A 19 5.93 -13.28 -9.73
N SER A 20 5.74 -13.53 -8.44
CA SER A 20 4.69 -14.41 -7.95
C SER A 20 3.44 -14.01 -8.71
N ARG A 21 3.03 -14.87 -9.65
CA ARG A 21 1.83 -14.63 -10.45
C ARG A 21 0.77 -14.55 -9.38
N ILE A 22 0.18 -13.37 -9.19
CA ILE A 22 -1.02 -13.23 -8.37
C ILE A 22 -1.98 -14.26 -8.94
N SER A 23 -2.05 -15.39 -8.25
CA SER A 23 -2.89 -16.48 -8.67
C SER A 23 -4.30 -16.00 -8.35
N PRO A 24 -5.24 -16.01 -9.30
CA PRO A 24 -6.62 -15.55 -9.06
C PRO A 24 -7.39 -16.42 -8.04
N ALA A 25 -6.73 -17.43 -7.48
CA ALA A 25 -7.07 -18.12 -6.24
C ALA A 25 -6.01 -17.65 -5.23
N GLN A 26 -6.23 -16.71 -4.32
CA GLN A 26 -7.13 -16.82 -3.17
C GLN A 26 -7.21 -15.46 -2.48
N THR A 27 -7.43 -14.34 -3.19
CA THR A 27 -7.66 -13.07 -2.49
C THR A 27 -8.96 -13.20 -1.72
N THR A 28 -8.88 -13.36 -0.40
CA THR A 28 -10.06 -13.59 0.43
C THR A 28 -10.86 -12.29 0.53
N ILE A 29 -12.18 -12.40 0.76
CA ILE A 29 -13.02 -11.22 1.00
C ILE A 29 -12.48 -10.45 2.23
N GLU A 30 -11.86 -11.16 3.18
CA GLU A 30 -11.11 -10.60 4.31
C GLU A 30 -9.96 -9.68 3.87
N GLU A 31 -9.02 -10.18 3.06
CA GLU A 31 -7.87 -9.39 2.58
C GLU A 31 -8.30 -8.15 1.78
N VAL A 32 -9.38 -8.24 1.01
CA VAL A 32 -9.92 -7.11 0.25
C VAL A 32 -10.58 -6.09 1.18
N ALA A 33 -11.31 -6.56 2.20
CA ALA A 33 -11.98 -5.70 3.16
C ALA A 33 -10.98 -4.95 4.05
N GLU A 34 -9.88 -5.59 4.46
CA GLU A 34 -8.78 -4.96 5.20
C GLU A 34 -8.10 -3.86 4.38
N GLN A 35 -7.80 -4.13 3.10
CA GLN A 35 -7.22 -3.13 2.20
C GLN A 35 -8.17 -1.94 1.98
N PHE A 36 -9.48 -2.20 1.90
CA PHE A 36 -10.47 -1.14 1.82
C PHE A 36 -10.53 -0.30 3.09
N GLU A 37 -10.44 -0.91 4.27
CA GLU A 37 -10.38 -0.19 5.55
C GLU A 37 -9.13 0.71 5.61
N ALA A 38 -7.97 0.23 5.18
CA ALA A 38 -6.75 1.04 5.10
C ALA A 38 -6.93 2.29 4.22
N LEU A 39 -7.55 2.14 3.05
CA LEU A 39 -7.84 3.26 2.15
C LEU A 39 -8.84 4.24 2.78
N LEU A 40 -9.88 3.74 3.44
CA LEU A 40 -10.87 4.56 4.13
C LEU A 40 -10.24 5.37 5.26
N VAL A 41 -9.38 4.75 6.08
CA VAL A 41 -8.64 5.45 7.15
C VAL A 41 -7.76 6.54 6.57
N ASN A 42 -7.05 6.27 5.47
CA ASN A 42 -6.24 7.26 4.79
C ASN A 42 -7.07 8.46 4.31
N GLU A 43 -8.24 8.21 3.70
CA GLU A 43 -9.16 9.27 3.27
C GLU A 43 -9.80 10.02 4.44
N LEU A 44 -10.13 9.33 5.54
CA LEU A 44 -10.60 9.98 6.77
C LEU A 44 -9.54 10.90 7.36
N MET A 45 -8.29 10.46 7.46
CA MET A 45 -7.17 11.29 7.91
C MET A 45 -6.93 12.49 7.00
N LYS A 46 -6.96 12.29 5.68
CA LYS A 46 -6.89 13.37 4.69
C LYS A 46 -8.04 14.36 4.89
N SER A 47 -9.27 13.88 5.06
CA SER A 47 -10.45 14.73 5.27
C SER A 47 -10.36 15.53 6.57
N SER A 48 -9.82 14.95 7.64
CA SER A 48 -9.56 15.63 8.91
C SER A 48 -8.51 16.73 8.77
N ARG A 49 -7.43 16.51 7.99
CA ARG A 49 -6.44 17.56 7.69
C ARG A 49 -7.00 18.63 6.74
N ALA A 50 -7.86 18.24 5.80
CA ALA A 50 -8.54 19.15 4.88
C ALA A 50 -9.60 20.02 5.58
N ALA A 51 -10.21 19.50 6.65
CA ALA A 51 -11.00 20.26 7.62
C ALA A 51 -10.06 21.20 8.39
N LYS A 52 -9.75 22.32 7.76
CA LYS A 52 -8.75 23.31 8.15
C LYS A 52 -8.90 23.72 9.63
N LEU A 53 -8.04 23.17 10.52
CA LEU A 53 -8.01 23.54 11.95
C LEU A 53 -7.20 24.83 12.23
N SER A 54 -6.37 25.25 11.26
CA SER A 54 -5.57 26.49 11.31
C SER A 54 -5.12 26.86 9.90
N ASP A 55 -4.85 28.14 9.66
CA ASP A 55 -4.23 28.59 8.42
C ASP A 55 -2.73 28.21 8.36
N ASP A 56 -2.36 27.66 7.21
CA ASP A 56 -1.07 27.58 6.50
C ASP A 56 0.26 27.24 7.19
N LEU A 57 0.34 27.05 8.51
CA LEU A 57 1.63 26.75 9.16
C LEU A 57 2.17 25.34 8.86
N LEU A 58 1.28 24.35 8.77
CA LEU A 58 1.67 22.94 8.53
C LEU A 58 1.34 22.44 7.12
N ASN A 59 0.52 23.16 6.36
CA ASN A 59 -0.04 22.71 5.08
C ASN A 59 0.55 23.47 3.88
N ASN A 60 1.87 23.69 3.90
CA ASN A 60 2.57 24.33 2.78
C ASN A 60 2.93 23.32 1.67
N SER A 61 3.23 23.80 0.47
CA SER A 61 3.55 22.94 -0.69
C SER A 61 4.75 22.01 -0.50
N GLY A 62 5.70 22.36 0.38
CA GLY A 62 6.88 21.55 0.71
C GLY A 62 6.62 20.46 1.76
N SER A 63 5.62 20.61 2.64
CA SER A 63 5.27 19.59 3.64
C SER A 63 4.34 18.50 3.10
N LYS A 64 3.62 18.75 1.99
CA LYS A 64 2.67 17.81 1.37
C LYS A 64 3.22 16.40 1.11
N PRO A 65 4.40 16.21 0.49
CA PRO A 65 4.91 14.86 0.21
C PRO A 65 5.22 14.08 1.49
N PHE A 66 5.76 14.75 2.51
CA PHE A 66 6.05 14.15 3.80
C PHE A 66 4.77 13.72 4.53
N LEU A 67 3.75 14.58 4.52
CA LEU A 67 2.45 14.26 5.11
C LEU A 67 1.78 13.08 4.40
N GLN A 68 1.87 12.99 3.06
CA GLN A 68 1.35 11.86 2.30
C GLN A 68 2.03 10.54 2.66
N MET A 69 3.38 10.53 2.76
CA MET A 69 4.11 9.33 3.20
C MET A 69 3.73 8.93 4.62
N MET A 70 3.60 9.91 5.52
CA MET A 70 3.20 9.67 6.90
C MET A 70 1.77 9.11 7.00
N ASP A 71 0.82 9.65 6.23
CA ASP A 71 -0.56 9.15 6.18
C ASP A 71 -0.64 7.73 5.63
N GLN A 72 0.27 7.36 4.72
CA GLN A 72 0.36 6.00 4.18
C GLN A 72 0.86 5.00 5.23
N GLU A 73 1.93 5.34 5.96
CA GLU A 73 2.46 4.51 7.05
C GLU A 73 1.45 4.36 8.21
N ILE A 74 0.78 5.46 8.58
CA ILE A 74 -0.25 5.42 9.62
C ILE A 74 -1.44 4.57 9.17
N ALA A 75 -1.93 4.74 7.93
CA ALA A 75 -3.03 3.92 7.41
C ALA A 75 -2.67 2.42 7.40
N GLN A 76 -1.45 2.09 6.99
CA GLN A 76 -0.97 0.71 6.98
C GLN A 76 -0.79 0.13 8.39
N THR A 77 -0.33 0.95 9.35
CA THR A 77 -0.20 0.54 10.76
C THR A 77 -1.56 0.39 11.43
N VAL A 78 -2.49 1.32 11.20
CA VAL A 78 -3.84 1.30 11.77
C VAL A 78 -4.60 0.09 11.24
N SER A 79 -4.56 -0.18 9.93
CA SER A 79 -5.20 -1.35 9.34
C SER A 79 -4.67 -2.67 9.93
N GLN A 80 -3.37 -2.77 10.24
CA GLN A 80 -2.79 -3.99 10.81
C GLN A 80 -3.00 -4.15 12.31
N HIS A 81 -3.03 -3.05 13.08
CA HIS A 81 -3.01 -3.09 14.54
C HIS A 81 -4.30 -2.64 15.23
N ASN A 82 -5.10 -1.80 14.57
CA ASN A 82 -6.35 -1.25 15.07
C ASN A 82 -7.44 -1.51 14.04
N ASN A 83 -7.91 -2.75 14.01
CA ASN A 83 -9.06 -3.10 13.18
C ASN A 83 -10.28 -2.32 13.69
N LEU A 84 -10.77 -1.39 12.88
CA LEU A 84 -11.90 -0.52 13.25
C LEU A 84 -13.24 -1.27 13.17
N GLY A 85 -13.20 -2.55 12.78
CA GLY A 85 -14.37 -3.41 12.66
C GLY A 85 -15.14 -3.16 11.37
N ILE A 86 -14.63 -2.30 10.47
CA ILE A 86 -15.30 -1.91 9.23
C ILE A 86 -15.12 -3.01 8.19
N ALA A 87 -13.93 -3.60 8.12
CA ALA A 87 -13.65 -4.75 7.26
C ALA A 87 -14.59 -5.92 7.59
N GLU A 88 -14.75 -6.27 8.87
CA GLU A 88 -15.65 -7.34 9.29
C GLU A 88 -17.11 -6.95 9.15
N ALA A 89 -17.47 -5.67 9.29
CA ALA A 89 -18.83 -5.22 9.00
C ALA A 89 -19.19 -5.42 7.53
N LEU A 90 -18.24 -5.16 6.62
CA LEU A 90 -18.40 -5.43 5.20
C LEU A 90 -18.56 -6.93 4.94
N ILE A 91 -17.66 -7.77 5.46
CA ILE A 91 -17.73 -9.23 5.29
C ILE A 91 -19.08 -9.76 5.79
N ARG A 92 -19.49 -9.40 7.02
CA ARG A 92 -20.80 -9.78 7.59
C ARG A 92 -21.99 -9.34 6.74
N GLN A 93 -21.88 -8.23 6.01
CA GLN A 93 -22.95 -7.74 5.12
C GLN A 93 -22.97 -8.50 3.79
N PHE A 94 -21.81 -8.90 3.27
CA PHE A 94 -21.71 -9.72 2.06
C PHE A 94 -22.08 -11.19 2.30
N GLU A 95 -21.82 -11.74 3.49
CA GLU A 95 -22.22 -13.10 3.87
C GLU A 95 -23.73 -13.24 4.18
N ARG A 96 -24.40 -12.14 4.52
CA ARG A 96 -25.84 -12.12 4.82
C ARG A 96 -26.72 -11.95 3.57
N LYS A 97 -26.12 -11.71 2.40
CA LYS A 97 -26.81 -11.61 1.11
C LYS A 97 -26.62 -12.88 0.30
#